data_AF-A0AAP5QGE6-F1
#
_entry.id   AF-A0AAP5QGE6-F1
#
_cell.length_a   1.000
_cell.length_b   1.000
_cell.length_c   1.000
_cell.angle_alpha   90.00
_cell.angle_beta   90.00
_cell.angle_gamma   90.00
#
_symmetry.space_group_name_H-M   'P 1'
#
loop_
_entity.id
_entity.type
_entity.pdbx_description
1 polymer ?
#
loop_
_entity_poly.entity_id
_entity_poly.type
_entity_poly.pdbx_seq_one_letter_code
_entity_poly.pdbx_strand_id
1 'polypeptide(L)'
;MPGESLVSILWKFACANALPGHALLHLISPEVDPHEGVAPVRDAVDLARLCRVLRLPSNVLSTSLPGAAPHDRYRGVFRYCRQCAAHGYHSVLFQLEDENLCPAHQQSLQTRCPHCNGETPYKINASVIGAPFRCGWCHSHYSYGQLSLLSTTSAMRRQDRIAISRRLRLHTGNDVDAVHPARMEMSGGDTCAKSSR
;
A
#
# COMPACT_ATOMS: atom_id res chain seq x y z
N MET A 1 -10.06 5.34 5.82
CA MET A 1 -10.94 4.48 4.98
C MET A 1 -10.46 3.02 5.06
N PRO A 2 -11.29 2.00 4.74
CA PRO A 2 -10.82 0.61 4.78
C PRO A 2 -9.61 0.39 3.88
N GLY A 3 -8.55 -0.25 4.38
CA GLY A 3 -7.36 -0.60 3.59
C GLY A 3 -6.75 0.57 2.84
N GLU A 4 -6.83 1.78 3.38
CA GLU A 4 -6.23 2.97 2.77
C GLU A 4 -4.70 2.84 2.80
N SER A 5 -4.03 3.01 1.67
CA SER A 5 -2.57 2.90 1.60
C SER A 5 -1.86 4.03 2.36
N LEU A 6 -0.62 3.78 2.78
CA LEU A 6 0.21 4.80 3.42
C LEU A 6 0.42 6.02 2.52
N VAL A 7 0.62 5.82 1.20
CA VAL A 7 0.76 6.92 0.23
C VAL A 7 -0.47 7.85 0.24
N SER A 8 -1.69 7.28 0.23
CA SER A 8 -2.94 8.06 0.32
C SER A 8 -3.06 8.83 1.62
N ILE A 9 -2.68 8.19 2.75
CA ILE A 9 -2.70 8.82 4.07
C ILE A 9 -1.73 10.00 4.11
N LEU A 10 -0.51 9.82 3.61
CA LEU A 10 0.51 10.87 3.57
C LEU A 10 0.11 12.03 2.67
N TRP A 11 -0.52 11.78 1.52
CA TRP A 11 -1.08 12.83 0.69
C TRP A 11 -2.12 13.66 1.42
N LYS A 12 -3.07 13.01 2.11
CA LYS A 12 -4.08 13.70 2.90
C LYS A 12 -3.47 14.49 4.05
N PHE A 13 -2.51 13.89 4.74
CA PHE A 13 -1.81 14.54 5.85
C PHE A 13 -1.03 15.77 5.37
N ALA A 14 -0.29 15.66 4.26
CA ALA A 14 0.42 16.78 3.66
C ALA A 14 -0.54 17.92 3.28
N CYS A 15 -1.62 17.60 2.56
CA CYS A 15 -2.63 18.59 2.17
C CYS A 15 -3.28 19.26 3.38
N ALA A 16 -3.71 18.50 4.38
CA ALA A 16 -4.41 19.03 5.56
C ALA A 16 -3.52 19.94 6.43
N ASN A 17 -2.20 19.75 6.37
CA ASN A 17 -1.24 20.53 7.15
C ASN A 17 -0.41 21.50 6.29
N ALA A 18 -0.75 21.68 5.00
CA ALA A 18 -0.01 22.48 4.03
C ALA A 18 1.52 22.18 4.02
N LEU A 19 1.90 20.91 4.22
CA LEU A 19 3.29 20.51 4.30
C LEU A 19 3.87 20.23 2.91
N PRO A 20 5.02 20.82 2.54
CA PRO A 20 5.72 20.41 1.33
C PRO A 20 6.29 19.00 1.49
N GLY A 21 6.43 18.28 0.36
CA GLY A 21 6.77 16.86 0.38
C GLY A 21 8.09 16.52 1.08
N HIS A 22 9.12 17.36 0.91
CA HIS A 22 10.41 17.18 1.58
C HIS A 22 10.31 17.33 3.10
N ALA A 23 9.50 18.28 3.59
CA ALA A 23 9.32 18.50 5.02
C ALA A 23 8.57 17.32 5.65
N LEU A 24 7.52 16.81 5.01
CA LEU A 24 6.82 15.63 5.50
C LEU A 24 7.74 14.41 5.51
N LEU A 25 8.53 14.20 4.46
CA LEU A 25 9.46 13.07 4.42
C LEU A 25 10.50 13.14 5.54
N HIS A 26 11.08 14.32 5.79
CA HIS A 26 12.02 14.51 6.89
C HIS A 26 11.40 14.21 8.26
N LEU A 27 10.11 14.52 8.47
CA LEU A 27 9.40 14.20 9.71
C LEU A 27 9.24 12.68 9.92
N ILE A 28 8.88 11.94 8.86
CA ILE A 28 8.57 10.50 8.95
C ILE A 28 9.79 9.60 8.72
N SER A 29 10.85 10.08 8.08
CA SER A 29 12.05 9.33 7.72
C SER A 29 13.25 10.27 7.53
N PRO A 30 13.82 10.80 8.63
CA PRO A 30 14.85 11.85 8.55
C PRO A 30 16.14 11.43 7.85
N GLU A 31 16.47 10.13 7.89
CA GLU A 31 17.69 9.57 7.29
C GLU A 31 17.56 9.28 5.79
N VAL A 32 16.36 9.40 5.23
CA VAL A 32 16.08 9.06 3.82
C VAL A 32 16.32 10.28 2.94
N ASP A 33 17.11 10.11 1.87
CA ASP A 33 17.28 11.15 0.85
C ASP A 33 15.91 11.52 0.22
N PRO A 34 15.55 12.81 0.17
CA PRO A 34 14.23 13.22 -0.30
C PRO A 34 13.91 12.94 -1.76
N HIS A 35 14.91 12.74 -2.61
CA HIS A 35 14.76 12.41 -4.02
C HIS A 35 14.64 10.90 -4.23
N GLU A 36 15.48 10.11 -3.55
CA GLU A 36 15.44 8.65 -3.63
C GLU A 36 14.20 8.04 -2.99
N GLY A 37 13.86 8.55 -1.79
CA GLY A 37 12.75 8.08 -0.97
C GLY A 37 12.88 6.63 -0.51
N VAL A 38 11.74 6.08 -0.06
CA VAL A 38 11.66 4.72 0.49
C VAL A 38 10.42 4.00 0.00
N ALA A 39 10.48 2.67 -0.13
CA ALA A 39 9.30 1.86 -0.43
C ALA A 39 8.32 1.91 0.76
N PRO A 40 7.01 2.15 0.56
CA PRO A 40 6.02 2.17 1.63
C PRO A 40 5.64 0.74 2.03
N VAL A 41 6.59 -0.05 2.51
CA VAL A 41 6.40 -1.43 2.99
C VAL A 41 6.86 -1.57 4.43
N ARG A 42 6.31 -2.55 5.16
CA ARG A 42 6.50 -2.70 6.61
C ARG A 42 7.95 -2.64 7.06
N ASP A 43 8.84 -3.36 6.38
CA ASP A 43 10.24 -3.50 6.81
C ASP A 43 11.11 -2.29 6.43
N ALA A 44 10.60 -1.41 5.57
CA ALA A 44 11.33 -0.24 5.10
C ALA A 44 10.92 1.05 5.84
N VAL A 45 9.90 1.00 6.71
CA VAL A 45 9.37 2.19 7.40
C VAL A 45 9.38 2.04 8.92
N ASP A 46 9.70 3.12 9.63
CA ASP A 46 9.55 3.17 11.09
C ASP A 46 8.07 3.37 11.45
N LEU A 47 7.38 2.25 11.67
CA LEU A 47 5.96 2.25 12.02
C LEU A 47 5.67 3.03 13.31
N ALA A 48 6.55 2.96 14.32
CA ALA A 48 6.35 3.67 15.58
C ALA A 48 6.43 5.19 15.40
N ARG A 49 7.36 5.66 14.56
CA ARG A 49 7.45 7.07 14.17
C ARG A 49 6.23 7.50 13.36
N LEU A 50 5.78 6.71 12.39
CA LEU A 50 4.57 7.01 11.63
C LEU A 50 3.35 7.16 12.54
N CYS A 51 3.16 6.27 13.53
CA CYS A 51 2.09 6.39 14.52
C CYS A 51 2.15 7.72 15.27
N ARG A 52 3.35 8.13 15.72
CA ARG A 52 3.55 9.39 16.46
C ARG A 52 3.28 10.62 15.61
N VAL A 53 3.79 10.67 14.38
CA VAL A 53 3.66 11.82 13.48
C VAL A 53 2.23 11.95 12.96
N LEU A 54 1.65 10.85 12.48
CA LEU A 54 0.31 10.84 11.87
C LEU A 54 -0.81 10.80 12.90
N ARG A 55 -0.50 10.54 14.18
CA ARG A 55 -1.47 10.33 15.27
C ARG A 55 -2.50 9.26 14.93
N LEU A 56 -2.03 8.19 14.27
CA LEU A 56 -2.85 7.05 13.88
C LEU A 56 -2.47 5.80 14.68
N PRO A 57 -3.44 4.92 15.00
CA PRO A 57 -3.18 3.63 15.61
C PRO A 57 -2.28 2.73 14.75
N SER A 58 -1.46 1.89 15.41
CA SER A 58 -0.52 0.99 14.73
C SER A 58 -1.20 -0.05 13.85
N ASN A 59 -2.39 -0.52 14.22
CA ASN A 59 -3.17 -1.46 13.42
C ASN A 59 -3.66 -0.83 12.11
N VAL A 60 -4.06 0.45 12.13
CA VAL A 60 -4.44 1.19 10.92
C VAL A 60 -3.26 1.26 9.96
N LEU A 61 -2.11 1.75 10.42
CA LEU A 61 -0.91 1.90 9.58
C LEU A 61 -0.36 0.55 9.12
N SER A 62 -0.44 -0.48 9.96
CA SER A 62 -0.13 -1.86 9.61
C SER A 62 -0.93 -2.36 8.41
N THR A 63 -2.23 -2.06 8.36
CA THR A 63 -3.11 -2.42 7.23
C THR A 63 -2.98 -1.48 6.02
N SER A 64 -2.16 -0.44 6.12
CA SER A 64 -1.91 0.55 5.06
C SER A 64 -0.64 0.26 4.25
N LEU A 65 0.12 -0.76 4.64
CA LEU A 65 1.41 -1.13 4.08
C LEU A 65 1.30 -2.53 3.42
N PRO A 66 1.82 -2.73 2.20
CA PRO A 66 2.11 -4.07 1.69
C PRO A 66 3.22 -4.71 2.51
N GLY A 67 3.30 -6.04 2.48
CA GLY A 67 4.31 -6.79 3.25
C GLY A 67 3.88 -6.99 4.71
N ALA A 68 2.57 -6.99 5.00
CA ALA A 68 2.10 -7.39 6.32
C ALA A 68 2.14 -8.92 6.48
N ALA A 69 2.10 -9.64 5.36
CA ALA A 69 2.27 -11.08 5.27
C ALA A 69 3.60 -11.51 4.61
N PRO A 70 4.15 -12.70 4.94
CA PRO A 70 5.37 -13.24 4.33
C PRO A 70 5.33 -13.41 2.81
N HIS A 71 4.13 -13.45 2.22
CA HIS A 71 3.91 -13.69 0.79
C HIS A 71 3.31 -12.49 0.05
N ASP A 72 3.20 -11.34 0.72
CA ASP A 72 2.68 -10.09 0.12
C ASP A 72 3.66 -9.56 -0.92
N ARG A 73 3.56 -10.12 -2.13
CA ARG A 73 4.25 -9.57 -3.28
C ARG A 73 3.55 -8.30 -3.72
N TYR A 74 4.31 -7.24 -3.92
CA TYR A 74 3.81 -5.95 -4.34
C TYR A 74 4.54 -5.46 -5.59
N ARG A 75 3.88 -4.61 -6.37
CA ARG A 75 4.48 -3.99 -7.56
C ARG A 75 5.32 -2.78 -7.16
N GLY A 76 6.42 -2.50 -7.86
CA GLY A 76 7.24 -1.29 -7.63
C GLY A 76 6.69 -0.01 -8.29
N VAL A 77 5.66 -0.13 -9.12
CA VAL A 77 5.02 0.98 -9.85
C VAL A 77 3.66 1.31 -9.25
N PHE A 78 3.30 2.59 -9.12
CA PHE A 78 2.04 3.01 -8.52
C PHE A 78 0.85 2.53 -9.36
N ARG A 79 -0.07 1.81 -8.74
CA ARG A 79 -1.25 1.22 -9.40
C ARG A 79 -2.52 1.84 -8.86
N TYR A 80 -3.42 2.29 -9.72
CA TYR A 80 -4.58 3.04 -9.25
C TYR A 80 -5.86 2.75 -10.01
N CYS A 81 -6.98 2.98 -9.33
CA CYS A 81 -8.29 3.11 -9.94
C CYS A 81 -8.63 4.59 -10.07
N ARG A 82 -8.98 5.03 -11.30
CA ARG A 82 -9.31 6.43 -11.58
C ARG A 82 -10.51 6.95 -10.78
N GLN A 83 -11.51 6.11 -10.55
CA GLN A 83 -12.69 6.48 -9.74
C GLN A 83 -12.33 6.61 -8.25
N CYS A 84 -11.54 5.69 -7.70
CA CYS A 84 -11.03 5.83 -6.33
C CYS A 84 -10.18 7.10 -6.16
N ALA A 85 -9.28 7.36 -7.11
CA ALA A 85 -8.47 8.58 -7.11
C ALA A 85 -9.35 9.84 -7.15
N ALA A 86 -10.46 9.82 -7.88
CA ALA A 86 -11.46 10.91 -7.91
C ALA A 86 -12.17 11.14 -6.57
N HIS A 87 -12.07 10.21 -5.62
CA HIS A 87 -12.54 10.39 -4.24
C HIS A 87 -11.39 10.72 -3.27
N GLY A 88 -10.20 11.04 -3.78
CA GLY A 88 -9.01 11.23 -2.97
C GLY A 88 -8.68 9.98 -2.17
N TYR A 89 -8.74 8.79 -2.79
CA TYR A 89 -8.48 7.53 -2.10
C TYR A 89 -7.62 6.59 -2.96
N HIS A 90 -6.67 5.92 -2.30
CA HIS A 90 -5.91 4.82 -2.87
C HIS A 90 -5.80 3.67 -1.85
N SER A 91 -6.14 2.45 -2.27
CA SER A 91 -6.12 1.26 -1.42
C SER A 91 -4.75 0.58 -1.45
N VAL A 92 -4.32 0.02 -0.33
CA VAL A 92 -3.12 -0.85 -0.26
C VAL A 92 -3.24 -2.05 -1.20
N LEU A 93 -4.47 -2.56 -1.38
CA LEU A 93 -4.77 -3.70 -2.25
C LEU A 93 -4.32 -3.50 -3.69
N PHE A 94 -4.35 -2.26 -4.18
CA PHE A 94 -4.01 -1.97 -5.57
C PHE A 94 -2.54 -2.29 -5.87
N GLN A 95 -1.71 -2.36 -4.84
CA GLN A 95 -0.30 -2.63 -4.97
C GLN A 95 0.07 -4.12 -5.00
N LEU A 96 -0.84 -5.00 -4.55
CA LEU A 96 -0.60 -6.43 -4.51
C LEU A 96 -0.48 -6.99 -5.93
N GLU A 97 0.47 -7.91 -6.15
CA GLU A 97 0.78 -8.44 -7.48
C GLU A 97 -0.38 -9.18 -8.15
N ASP A 98 -1.23 -9.83 -7.35
CA ASP A 98 -2.37 -10.66 -7.77
C ASP A 98 -3.69 -9.87 -7.87
N GLU A 99 -3.72 -8.64 -7.35
CA GLU A 99 -4.87 -7.76 -7.47
C GLU A 99 -4.81 -7.00 -8.80
N ASN A 100 -5.64 -7.37 -9.78
CA ASN A 100 -5.66 -6.70 -11.09
C ASN A 100 -6.88 -5.79 -11.31
N LEU A 101 -7.92 -5.96 -10.50
CA LEU A 101 -9.16 -5.20 -10.58
C LEU A 101 -9.35 -4.39 -9.29
N CYS A 102 -9.96 -3.22 -9.41
CA CYS A 102 -10.42 -2.46 -8.26
C CYS A 102 -11.60 -3.21 -7.60
N PRO A 103 -11.54 -3.58 -6.31
CA PRO A 103 -12.64 -4.30 -5.67
C PRO A 103 -13.93 -3.49 -5.61
N ALA A 104 -13.82 -2.16 -5.51
CA ALA A 104 -14.96 -1.25 -5.50
C ALA A 104 -15.63 -1.13 -6.87
N HIS A 105 -14.85 -0.87 -7.92
CA HIS A 105 -15.38 -0.46 -9.23
C HIS A 105 -15.27 -1.53 -10.32
N GLN A 106 -14.62 -2.67 -10.03
CA GLN A 106 -14.42 -3.80 -10.95
C GLN A 106 -13.73 -3.41 -12.27
N GLN A 107 -12.90 -2.37 -12.24
CA GLN A 107 -12.09 -1.90 -13.36
C GLN A 107 -10.63 -2.32 -13.20
N SER A 108 -9.94 -2.53 -14.31
CA SER A 108 -8.50 -2.79 -14.33
C SER A 108 -7.73 -1.64 -13.68
N LEU A 109 -6.79 -2.01 -12.80
CA LEU A 109 -5.88 -1.04 -12.19
C LEU A 109 -4.91 -0.52 -13.24
N GLN A 110 -4.73 0.80 -13.29
CA GLN A 110 -3.83 1.47 -14.21
C GLN A 110 -2.46 1.66 -13.56
N THR A 111 -1.39 1.60 -14.37
CA THR A 111 -0.01 1.93 -13.98
C THR A 111 0.50 3.21 -14.63
N ARG A 112 -0.10 3.61 -15.75
CA ARG A 112 0.37 4.71 -16.61
C ARG A 112 -0.56 5.90 -16.55
N CYS A 113 0.03 7.08 -16.36
CA CYS A 113 -0.69 8.34 -16.36
C CYS A 113 -1.47 8.52 -17.69
N PRO A 114 -2.76 8.89 -17.66
CA PRO A 114 -3.55 9.06 -18.87
C PRO A 114 -3.15 10.29 -19.70
N HIS A 115 -2.29 11.17 -19.18
CA HIS A 115 -1.85 12.41 -19.84
C HIS A 115 -0.45 12.30 -20.45
N CYS A 116 0.54 11.83 -19.68
CA CYS A 116 1.92 11.71 -20.17
C CYS A 116 2.38 10.27 -20.41
N ASN A 117 1.53 9.27 -20.15
CA ASN A 117 1.84 7.85 -20.24
C ASN A 117 3.00 7.35 -19.34
N GLY A 118 3.51 8.20 -18.44
CA GLY A 118 4.56 7.85 -17.50
C GLY A 118 4.07 6.97 -16.35
N GLU A 119 4.95 6.13 -15.82
CA GLU A 119 4.72 5.27 -14.66
C GLU A 119 5.35 5.92 -13.43
N THR A 120 4.53 6.29 -12.45
CA THR A 120 5.04 6.86 -11.20
C THR A 120 5.54 5.74 -10.29
N PRO A 121 6.76 5.84 -9.73
CA PRO A 121 7.26 4.82 -8.82
C PRO A 121 6.39 4.74 -7.56
N TYR A 122 6.18 3.53 -7.04
CA TYR A 122 5.52 3.31 -5.77
C TYR A 122 6.51 3.52 -4.62
N LYS A 123 6.83 4.79 -4.36
CA LYS A 123 7.77 5.22 -3.31
C LYS A 123 7.19 6.39 -2.53
N ILE A 124 7.68 6.56 -1.31
CA ILE A 124 7.53 7.77 -0.51
C ILE A 124 8.79 8.60 -0.73
N ASN A 125 8.70 9.60 -1.61
CA ASN A 125 9.73 10.61 -1.79
C ASN A 125 9.08 12.01 -1.84
N ALA A 126 9.88 13.08 -1.86
CA ALA A 126 9.38 14.45 -1.84
C ALA A 126 8.48 14.77 -3.04
N SER A 127 8.83 14.26 -4.23
CA SER A 127 8.04 14.48 -5.46
C SER A 127 6.67 13.79 -5.40
N VAL A 128 6.63 12.52 -5.00
CA VAL A 128 5.39 11.76 -4.88
C VAL A 128 4.50 12.37 -3.82
N ILE A 129 5.01 12.67 -2.61
CA ILE A 129 4.21 13.34 -1.56
C ILE A 129 3.68 14.69 -2.06
N GLY A 130 4.51 15.47 -2.77
CA GLY A 130 4.14 16.77 -3.33
C GLY A 130 3.12 16.71 -4.48
N ALA A 131 2.77 15.51 -4.96
CA ALA A 131 1.83 15.31 -6.07
C ALA A 131 0.60 14.49 -5.62
N PRO A 132 -0.23 15.00 -4.69
CA PRO A 132 -1.36 14.26 -4.15
C PRO A 132 -2.37 13.88 -5.25
N PHE A 133 -2.56 12.57 -5.45
CA PHE A 133 -3.41 11.99 -6.51
C PHE A 133 -3.07 12.48 -7.93
N ARG A 134 -1.81 12.86 -8.15
CA ARG A 134 -1.27 13.37 -9.41
C ARG A 134 -0.06 12.56 -9.84
N CYS A 135 0.20 12.58 -11.14
CA CYS A 135 1.39 11.98 -11.73
C CYS A 135 2.66 12.63 -11.18
N GLY A 136 3.64 11.83 -10.78
CA GLY A 136 4.95 12.32 -10.33
C GLY A 136 5.81 12.94 -11.44
N TRP A 137 5.38 12.83 -12.69
CA TRP A 137 6.08 13.35 -13.87
C TRP A 137 5.46 14.64 -14.41
N CYS A 138 4.15 14.61 -14.71
CA CYS A 138 3.45 15.74 -15.36
C CYS A 138 2.44 16.44 -14.44
N HIS A 139 2.30 16.00 -13.18
CA HIS A 139 1.38 16.55 -12.19
C HIS A 139 -0.11 16.59 -12.58
N SER A 140 -0.48 15.92 -13.68
CA SER A 140 -1.87 15.72 -14.07
C SER A 140 -2.54 14.70 -13.14
N HIS A 141 -3.84 14.85 -12.89
CA HIS A 141 -4.58 13.96 -12.01
C HIS A 141 -4.70 12.54 -12.58
N TYR A 142 -4.74 11.56 -11.68
CA TYR A 142 -5.08 10.19 -12.05
C TYR A 142 -6.59 9.97 -12.26
N SER A 143 -7.44 10.87 -11.77
CA SER A 143 -8.89 10.78 -11.84
C SER A 143 -9.47 11.01 -13.24
N TYR A 144 -10.77 10.75 -13.39
CA TYR A 144 -11.56 11.33 -14.48
C TYR A 144 -11.88 12.80 -14.12
N GLY A 145 -11.27 13.76 -14.82
CA GLY A 145 -11.47 15.20 -14.56
C GLY A 145 -10.56 15.80 -13.47
N GLN A 146 -10.62 17.14 -13.33
CA GLN A 146 -9.90 17.89 -12.30
C GLN A 146 -10.54 17.64 -10.94
N LEU A 147 -9.75 17.11 -10.00
CA LEU A 147 -10.13 17.16 -8.58
C LEU A 147 -9.92 18.59 -8.10
N SER A 148 -10.99 19.26 -7.67
CA SER A 148 -10.80 20.46 -6.87
C SER A 148 -10.09 20.04 -5.58
N LEU A 149 -8.91 20.60 -5.30
CA LEU A 149 -8.17 20.35 -4.06
C LEU A 149 -8.94 20.83 -2.81
N LEU A 150 -10.01 21.62 -3.04
CA LEU A 150 -10.98 22.08 -2.06
C LEU A 150 -12.28 21.26 -2.08
N SER A 151 -12.34 20.17 -2.84
CA SER A 151 -13.59 19.48 -3.11
C SER A 151 -14.13 18.76 -1.89
N THR A 152 -15.37 19.13 -1.56
CA THR A 152 -16.40 18.34 -0.89
C THR A 152 -16.78 17.08 -1.68
N THR A 153 -15.83 16.44 -2.38
CA THR A 153 -16.07 15.20 -3.11
C THR A 153 -16.77 14.24 -2.18
N SER A 154 -17.93 13.76 -2.63
CA SER A 154 -18.71 12.80 -1.87
C SER A 154 -17.81 11.64 -1.50
N ALA A 155 -17.77 11.32 -0.21
CA ALA A 155 -17.05 10.15 0.28
C ALA A 155 -17.50 8.94 -0.57
N MET A 156 -16.54 8.06 -0.93
CA MET A 156 -16.83 6.84 -1.70
C MET A 156 -18.10 6.16 -1.19
N ARG A 157 -18.91 5.57 -2.07
CA ARG A 157 -20.21 5.01 -1.69
C ARG A 157 -20.03 3.91 -0.64
N ARG A 158 -21.03 3.71 0.22
CA ARG A 158 -20.98 2.66 1.25
C ARG A 158 -20.69 1.27 0.65
N GLN A 159 -21.26 0.97 -0.50
CA GLN A 159 -21.04 -0.30 -1.21
C GLN A 159 -19.57 -0.47 -1.62
N ASP A 160 -18.95 0.58 -2.15
CA ASP A 160 -17.53 0.58 -2.54
C ASP A 160 -16.62 0.30 -1.33
N ARG A 161 -16.93 0.94 -0.19
CA ARG A 161 -16.23 0.69 1.08
C ARG A 161 -16.38 -0.75 1.55
N ILE A 162 -17.58 -1.32 1.46
CA ILE A 162 -17.86 -2.71 1.83
C ILE A 162 -17.07 -3.68 0.93
N ALA A 163 -17.01 -3.42 -0.38
CA ALA A 163 -16.29 -4.25 -1.32
C ALA A 163 -14.78 -4.28 -1.03
N ILE A 164 -14.18 -3.12 -0.74
CA ILE A 164 -12.78 -3.03 -0.30
C ILE A 164 -12.56 -3.78 1.01
N SER A 165 -13.42 -3.56 2.02
CA SER A 165 -13.30 -4.25 3.31
C SER A 165 -13.44 -5.78 3.20
N ARG A 166 -14.26 -6.27 2.26
CA ARG A 166 -14.39 -7.72 2.01
C ARG A 166 -13.11 -8.26 1.38
N ARG A 167 -12.58 -7.59 0.35
CA ARG A 167 -11.35 -8.02 -0.31
C ARG A 167 -10.14 -8.00 0.62
N LEU A 168 -10.02 -6.97 1.47
CA LEU A 168 -8.95 -6.89 2.47
C LEU A 168 -8.99 -8.08 3.45
N ARG A 169 -10.19 -8.44 3.94
CA ARG A 169 -10.35 -9.58 4.84
C ARG A 169 -9.99 -10.92 4.20
N LEU A 170 -10.25 -11.10 2.91
CA LEU A 170 -9.85 -12.31 2.21
C LEU A 170 -8.32 -12.42 2.13
N HIS A 171 -7.63 -11.32 1.85
CA HIS A 171 -6.17 -11.30 1.84
C HIS A 171 -5.57 -11.57 3.22
N THR A 172 -6.01 -10.85 4.26
CA THR A 172 -5.50 -11.05 5.62
C THR A 172 -5.93 -12.38 6.26
N GLY A 173 -7.06 -12.95 5.82
CA GLY A 173 -7.56 -14.24 6.32
C GLY A 173 -6.77 -15.43 5.78
N ASN A 174 -6.32 -15.36 4.52
CA ASN A 174 -5.48 -16.39 3.89
C ASN A 174 -4.10 -16.52 4.57
N ASP A 175 -3.65 -15.52 5.32
CA ASP A 175 -2.38 -15.56 6.05
C ASP A 175 -2.41 -16.47 7.29
N VAL A 176 -3.58 -16.66 7.91
CA VAL A 176 -3.71 -17.48 9.12
C VAL A 176 -3.65 -18.97 8.78
N ASP A 177 -4.15 -19.35 7.60
CA ASP A 177 -4.18 -20.75 7.14
C ASP A 177 -2.85 -21.21 6.53
N ALA A 178 -1.93 -20.29 6.21
CA ALA A 178 -0.60 -20.62 5.66
C ALA A 178 0.44 -20.99 6.73
N VAL A 179 0.13 -20.84 8.03
CA VAL A 179 1.02 -21.20 9.14
C VAL A 179 0.65 -22.59 9.69
N HIS A 180 0.95 -23.63 8.92
CA HIS A 180 1.06 -24.99 9.43
C HIS A 180 2.36 -25.63 8.92
N PRO A 181 3.44 -25.69 9.73
CA PRO A 181 4.52 -26.60 9.43
C PRO A 181 4.05 -28.02 9.74
N ALA A 182 4.28 -28.90 8.77
CA ALA A 182 3.96 -30.32 8.83
C ALA A 182 4.43 -30.95 10.15
N ARG A 183 3.50 -31.59 10.86
CA ARG A 183 3.81 -32.61 11.86
C ARG A 183 4.52 -33.76 11.16
N MET A 184 5.83 -33.88 11.38
CA MET A 184 6.60 -35.05 10.98
C MET A 184 6.53 -36.05 12.14
N GLU A 185 5.59 -37.00 12.04
CA GLU A 185 5.60 -38.21 12.87
C GLU A 185 5.92 -39.45 12.03
N MET A 186 7.03 -40.07 12.44
CA MET A 186 7.28 -41.51 12.59
C MET A 186 7.40 -42.43 11.37
N SER A 187 8.62 -42.96 11.21
CA SER A 187 8.99 -44.39 11.02
C SER A 187 10.43 -44.41 10.45
N GLY A 188 11.38 -45.23 10.85
CA GLY A 188 11.44 -46.53 11.50
C GLY A 188 12.70 -47.19 10.91
N GLY A 189 13.58 -47.77 11.72
CA GLY A 189 14.80 -48.37 11.17
C GLY A 189 15.88 -48.76 12.17
N ASP A 190 15.52 -49.57 13.17
CA ASP A 190 16.50 -50.49 13.74
C ASP A 190 16.73 -51.63 12.75
N THR A 191 17.96 -51.83 12.29
CA THR A 191 18.73 -53.09 12.43
C THR A 191 19.98 -53.13 11.56
N CYS A 192 21.00 -53.80 12.13
CA CYS A 192 22.07 -54.55 11.50
C CYS A 192 23.42 -53.84 11.22
N ALA A 193 24.43 -54.18 12.03
CA ALA A 193 25.66 -54.77 11.49
C ALA A 193 26.44 -55.52 12.60
N LYS A 194 26.47 -56.85 12.48
CA LYS A 194 27.51 -57.73 13.04
C LYS A 194 28.76 -57.63 12.15
N SER A 195 29.95 -57.45 12.72
CA SER A 195 31.23 -58.06 12.28
C SER A 195 32.35 -57.61 13.25
N SER A 196 32.83 -58.47 14.15
CA SER A 196 34.01 -59.33 14.00
C SER A 196 35.36 -58.59 14.00
N ARG A 197 36.04 -58.57 15.15
CA ARG A 197 37.33 -59.25 15.41
C ARG A 197 37.68 -59.17 16.89
#